data_AF-A0AAU4ZRX1-F1
#
_entry.id   AF-A0AAU4ZRX1-F1
#
_cell.length_a   1.000
_cell.length_b   1.000
_cell.length_c   1.000
_cell.angle_alpha   90.00
_cell.angle_beta   90.00
_cell.angle_gamma   90.00
#
_symmetry.space_group_name_H-M   'P 1'
#
loop_
_entity.id
_entity.type
_entity.pdbx_description
1 polymer ?
#
loop_
_entity_poly.entity_id
_entity_poly.type
_entity_poly.pdbx_seq_one_letter_code
_entity_poly.pdbx_strand_id
1 'polypeptide(L)'
;MVTFEIDDVTPAVEPLPTRPLGELVVGALAVGGDPNTPVVEPNGVHPLLGAVGRAFADHRRLVLTPDAVWLTIAQGLAQHIRLHAEELRPRLVRHAGRKRLTVAVDGPMPHDPNSWQDAVELFHKLLAAEIKDTGTNADLFECDFSTSTDVERVAGRIVMLDAYAPYFAVWMTFVCGIPSITLTGTVEDWQRIHARLDAVADLGPETWCRSLVPIADQFVRAATGDVDTAFWQRIYSPVDAYGGEVVTGWIARFYPYLTRHGAVAKPNPLLELPLDEPRDLTLDGMFYRGPGVRSDEVPATLSRLVVHINDRVGGDNRAVALHAGLVGVGQDDDGSLRPVAGWHLASAAVEMDDVIDRIVRDHATTPAQSPDGLWFEGCADVVALYSRVGSATLFDGAWRLRPIAERRTVWRGHRAHSIAVVIDLADGRSLGAVDNSRTRTTHWVVCRVEEVPSDAAETNRPRRRLVDEPNEVPVYGTSLALLLDAALDSGGDIAHLETGRLDELDRGIA
;
A
#
# COMPACT_ATOMS: atom_id res chain seq x y z
N MET A 1 -12.37 -5.99 -27.05
CA MET A 1 -11.05 -5.34 -27.28
C MET A 1 -11.21 -4.30 -28.37
N VAL A 2 -10.81 -3.06 -28.10
CA VAL A 2 -10.82 -1.92 -29.03
C VAL A 2 -9.55 -1.12 -28.80
N THR A 3 -8.95 -0.59 -29.87
CA THR A 3 -7.75 0.27 -29.81
C THR A 3 -8.05 1.59 -30.51
N PHE A 4 -7.59 2.71 -29.95
CA PHE A 4 -7.77 4.04 -30.52
C PHE A 4 -6.57 4.95 -30.20
N GLU A 5 -6.23 5.82 -31.15
CA GLU A 5 -5.19 6.84 -30.99
C GLU A 5 -5.71 8.05 -30.16
N ILE A 6 -4.80 8.76 -29.49
CA ILE A 6 -5.13 9.83 -28.53
C ILE A 6 -4.28 11.07 -28.78
N ASP A 7 -2.96 10.98 -28.61
CA ASP A 7 -2.01 12.08 -28.81
C ASP A 7 -1.17 11.82 -30.08
N ASP A 8 -0.97 12.85 -30.91
CA ASP A 8 -0.18 12.77 -32.15
C ASP A 8 1.33 12.82 -31.84
N VAL A 9 1.81 11.79 -31.15
CA VAL A 9 3.20 11.65 -30.68
C VAL A 9 3.84 10.37 -31.22
N THR A 10 5.15 10.41 -31.49
CA THR A 10 5.85 9.25 -32.06
C THR A 10 6.01 8.15 -31.01
N PRO A 11 5.48 6.92 -31.20
CA PRO A 11 5.53 5.89 -30.18
C PRO A 11 6.97 5.41 -29.90
N ALA A 12 7.37 5.36 -28.61
CA ALA A 12 8.66 4.83 -28.22
C ALA A 12 8.71 3.29 -28.36
N VAL A 13 9.65 2.80 -29.17
CA VAL A 13 9.82 1.39 -29.52
C VAL A 13 10.90 0.66 -28.70
N GLU A 14 11.70 1.37 -27.93
CA GLU A 14 12.78 0.77 -27.12
C GLU A 14 12.20 0.09 -25.87
N PRO A 15 12.55 -1.17 -25.56
CA PRO A 15 12.04 -1.86 -24.38
C PRO A 15 12.59 -1.24 -23.08
N LEU A 16 11.82 -1.33 -22.00
CA LEU A 16 12.24 -0.89 -20.67
C LEU A 16 13.01 -2.00 -19.93
N PRO A 17 13.84 -1.63 -18.94
CA PRO A 17 14.36 -2.59 -17.97
C PRO A 17 13.20 -3.32 -17.27
N THR A 18 13.20 -4.65 -17.36
CA THR A 18 12.21 -5.54 -16.75
C THR A 18 12.90 -6.63 -15.94
N ARG A 19 12.16 -7.19 -14.98
CA ARG A 19 12.58 -8.35 -14.19
C ARG A 19 11.39 -9.30 -13.93
N PRO A 20 11.63 -10.57 -13.59
CA PRO A 20 10.56 -11.51 -13.26
C PRO A 20 9.74 -11.04 -12.05
N LEU A 21 8.41 -11.09 -12.17
CA LEU A 21 7.46 -10.76 -11.10
C LEU A 21 7.77 -11.50 -9.77
N GLY A 22 8.23 -12.74 -9.83
CA GLY A 22 8.60 -13.54 -8.66
C GLY A 22 9.73 -12.94 -7.81
N GLU A 23 10.60 -12.11 -8.39
CA GLU A 23 11.68 -11.44 -7.65
C GLU A 23 11.18 -10.27 -6.78
N LEU A 24 9.96 -9.76 -7.02
CA LEU A 24 9.36 -8.69 -6.23
C LEU A 24 8.76 -9.19 -4.91
N VAL A 25 8.55 -10.50 -4.77
CA VAL A 25 7.82 -11.15 -3.67
C VAL A 25 8.71 -12.14 -2.90
N VAL A 26 9.90 -11.66 -2.52
CA VAL A 26 10.91 -12.44 -1.79
C VAL A 26 10.33 -13.03 -0.49
N GLY A 27 10.45 -14.35 -0.33
CA GLY A 27 9.95 -15.06 0.85
C GLY A 27 8.47 -15.47 0.80
N ALA A 28 7.79 -15.27 -0.34
CA ALA A 28 6.43 -15.77 -0.53
C ALA A 28 6.34 -17.31 -0.42
N LEU A 29 5.36 -17.79 0.33
CA LEU A 29 4.98 -19.19 0.48
C LEU A 29 4.22 -19.72 -0.75
N ALA A 30 3.50 -18.84 -1.45
CA ALA A 30 2.82 -19.10 -2.71
C ALA A 30 2.63 -17.79 -3.48
N VAL A 31 2.55 -17.87 -4.82
CA VAL A 31 2.32 -16.72 -5.71
C VAL A 31 1.23 -17.08 -6.72
N GLY A 32 0.31 -16.15 -6.98
CA GLY A 32 -0.73 -16.25 -7.99
C GLY A 32 -0.48 -15.28 -9.15
N GLY A 33 -0.36 -15.85 -10.34
CA GLY A 33 0.21 -15.22 -11.53
C GLY A 33 1.37 -16.08 -12.06
N ASP A 34 1.95 -15.73 -13.20
CA ASP A 34 3.21 -16.34 -13.64
C ASP A 34 4.40 -15.55 -13.05
N PRO A 35 5.21 -16.14 -12.17
CA PRO A 35 6.37 -15.45 -11.58
C PRO A 35 7.44 -15.08 -12.62
N ASN A 36 7.41 -15.65 -13.82
CA ASN A 36 8.31 -15.32 -14.92
C ASN A 36 7.83 -14.13 -15.76
N THR A 37 6.61 -13.60 -15.51
CA THR A 37 6.10 -12.43 -16.23
C THR A 37 7.08 -11.26 -16.07
N PRO A 38 7.61 -10.69 -17.18
CA PRO A 38 8.50 -9.54 -17.11
C PRO A 38 7.69 -8.30 -16.70
N VAL A 39 8.08 -7.69 -15.59
CA VAL A 39 7.52 -6.43 -15.12
C VAL A 39 8.60 -5.35 -15.08
N VAL A 40 8.24 -4.15 -15.50
CA VAL A 40 9.09 -2.95 -15.45
C VAL A 40 9.52 -2.70 -14.01
N GLU A 41 10.78 -2.33 -13.80
CA GLU A 41 11.33 -2.12 -12.45
C GLU A 41 10.48 -1.15 -11.60
N PRO A 42 9.93 -1.60 -10.45
CA PRO A 42 9.05 -0.77 -9.63
C PRO A 42 9.77 0.43 -9.00
N ASN A 43 9.19 1.61 -9.16
CA ASN A 43 9.67 2.89 -8.61
C ASN A 43 8.86 3.37 -7.39
N GLY A 44 8.04 2.50 -6.80
CA GLY A 44 7.15 2.84 -5.67
C GLY A 44 5.83 3.52 -6.03
N VAL A 45 5.53 3.75 -7.31
CA VAL A 45 4.23 4.29 -7.77
C VAL A 45 3.22 3.14 -7.97
N HIS A 46 1.95 3.37 -7.60
CA HIS A 46 0.88 2.37 -7.79
C HIS A 46 0.76 1.95 -9.27
N PRO A 47 0.72 0.64 -9.62
CA PRO A 47 0.98 0.21 -11.00
C PRO A 47 0.06 0.76 -12.09
N LEU A 48 -1.23 1.00 -11.82
CA LEU A 48 -2.11 1.66 -12.81
C LEU A 48 -1.61 3.08 -13.13
N LEU A 49 -1.26 3.87 -12.12
CA LEU A 49 -0.73 5.21 -12.30
C LEU A 49 0.70 5.20 -12.87
N GLY A 50 1.51 4.20 -12.51
CA GLY A 50 2.83 3.98 -13.07
C GLY A 50 2.78 3.67 -14.57
N ALA A 51 1.87 2.79 -15.00
CA ALA A 51 1.66 2.47 -16.41
C ALA A 51 1.16 3.70 -17.20
N VAL A 52 0.14 4.40 -16.69
CA VAL A 52 -0.43 5.59 -17.34
C VAL A 52 0.57 6.75 -17.40
N GLY A 53 1.24 7.06 -16.30
CA GLY A 53 2.22 8.15 -16.23
C GLY A 53 3.45 7.89 -17.07
N ARG A 54 3.90 6.63 -17.17
CA ARG A 54 5.02 6.25 -18.03
C ARG A 54 4.61 6.13 -19.50
N ALA A 55 3.38 5.73 -19.80
CA ALA A 55 2.82 5.81 -21.15
C ALA A 55 2.82 7.27 -21.65
N PHE A 56 2.39 8.21 -20.81
CA PHE A 56 2.35 9.63 -21.11
C PHE A 56 3.73 10.29 -21.22
N ALA A 57 4.65 9.95 -20.30
CA ALA A 57 5.99 10.55 -20.27
C ALA A 57 6.94 9.97 -21.35
N ASP A 58 6.90 8.65 -21.59
CA ASP A 58 7.80 7.96 -22.53
C ASP A 58 7.16 7.77 -23.93
N HIS A 59 6.00 8.38 -24.24
CA HIS A 59 5.22 8.16 -25.48
C HIS A 59 4.94 6.66 -25.78
N ARG A 60 4.50 5.89 -24.80
CA ARG A 60 4.23 4.44 -24.97
C ARG A 60 2.74 4.16 -25.05
N ARG A 61 2.37 3.16 -25.86
CA ARG A 61 0.99 2.63 -25.90
C ARG A 61 0.60 2.08 -24.53
N LEU A 62 -0.68 2.17 -24.20
CA LEU A 62 -1.23 1.77 -22.91
C LEU A 62 -2.36 0.75 -23.10
N VAL A 63 -2.29 -0.37 -22.38
CA VAL A 63 -3.37 -1.38 -22.34
C VAL A 63 -4.07 -1.33 -20.99
N LEU A 64 -5.39 -1.13 -21.01
CA LEU A 64 -6.24 -1.13 -19.82
C LEU A 64 -7.20 -2.32 -19.86
N THR A 65 -7.24 -3.07 -18.75
CA THR A 65 -8.14 -4.21 -18.57
C THR A 65 -9.26 -3.86 -17.59
N PRO A 66 -10.47 -4.48 -17.73
CA PRO A 66 -11.53 -4.32 -16.74
C PRO A 66 -11.05 -4.66 -15.32
N ASP A 67 -10.23 -5.70 -15.15
CA ASP A 67 -9.72 -6.12 -13.85
C ASP A 67 -8.75 -5.10 -13.24
N ALA A 68 -7.86 -4.47 -14.02
CA ALA A 68 -6.94 -3.46 -13.50
C ALA A 68 -7.67 -2.20 -13.01
N VAL A 69 -8.69 -1.78 -13.75
CA VAL A 69 -9.56 -0.66 -13.39
C VAL A 69 -10.40 -1.01 -12.15
N TRP A 70 -11.06 -2.18 -12.16
CA TRP A 70 -11.90 -2.62 -11.05
C TRP A 70 -11.12 -2.92 -9.76
N LEU A 71 -9.94 -3.53 -9.84
CA LEU A 71 -9.09 -3.77 -8.66
C LEU A 71 -8.67 -2.44 -8.01
N THR A 72 -8.34 -1.41 -8.80
CA THR A 72 -8.00 -0.09 -8.25
C THR A 72 -9.18 0.52 -7.50
N ILE A 73 -10.42 0.39 -8.03
CA ILE A 73 -11.65 0.80 -7.33
C ILE A 73 -11.90 -0.06 -6.07
N ALA A 74 -11.71 -1.37 -6.14
CA ALA A 74 -11.89 -2.26 -4.99
C ALA A 74 -10.89 -1.95 -3.86
N GLN A 75 -9.64 -1.63 -4.19
CA GLN A 75 -8.61 -1.22 -3.22
C GLN A 75 -8.95 0.15 -2.59
N GLY A 76 -9.42 1.12 -3.38
CA GLY A 76 -9.88 2.43 -2.87
C GLY A 76 -11.09 2.32 -1.93
N LEU A 77 -12.05 1.43 -2.22
CA LEU A 77 -13.18 1.13 -1.33
C LEU A 77 -12.73 0.41 -0.04
N ALA A 78 -11.87 -0.60 -0.15
CA ALA A 78 -11.33 -1.30 1.01
C ALA A 78 -10.54 -0.35 1.94
N GLN A 79 -9.95 0.70 1.39
CA GLN A 79 -9.34 1.78 2.15
C GLN A 79 -10.38 2.73 2.76
N HIS A 80 -11.43 3.15 2.03
CA HIS A 80 -12.52 3.97 2.56
C HIS A 80 -13.14 3.35 3.83
N ILE A 81 -13.50 2.06 3.75
CA ILE A 81 -14.10 1.29 4.85
C ILE A 81 -13.18 1.26 6.09
N ARG A 82 -11.86 1.18 5.89
CA ARG A 82 -10.87 1.18 6.99
C ARG A 82 -10.64 2.56 7.61
N LEU A 83 -10.90 3.65 6.87
CA LEU A 83 -10.67 5.03 7.34
C LEU A 83 -11.90 5.63 8.03
N HIS A 84 -13.10 5.32 7.54
CA HIS A 84 -14.36 5.90 8.04
C HIS A 84 -15.10 4.99 9.03
N ALA A 85 -14.36 4.12 9.72
CA ALA A 85 -14.90 3.19 10.71
C ALA A 85 -15.61 3.87 11.91
N GLU A 86 -15.15 5.07 12.31
CA GLU A 86 -15.70 5.81 13.47
C GLU A 86 -16.40 7.13 13.11
N GLU A 87 -15.85 7.94 12.19
CA GLU A 87 -16.40 9.28 11.90
C GLU A 87 -16.52 9.63 10.41
N LEU A 88 -17.76 9.89 10.00
CA LEU A 88 -18.16 10.81 8.91
C LEU A 88 -18.34 12.26 9.45
N ARG A 89 -17.60 12.61 10.50
CA ARG A 89 -17.61 13.91 11.19
C ARG A 89 -16.45 14.80 10.69
N PRO A 90 -16.48 16.13 10.92
CA PRO A 90 -16.59 16.99 9.74
C PRO A 90 -15.41 17.95 9.45
N ARG A 91 -15.25 18.26 8.14
CA ARG A 91 -15.08 19.61 7.53
C ARG A 91 -13.68 20.29 7.27
N LEU A 92 -13.50 20.70 5.99
CA LEU A 92 -12.97 21.98 5.43
C LEU A 92 -11.48 22.15 4.94
N VAL A 93 -11.26 23.10 3.97
CA VAL A 93 -10.04 23.41 3.11
C VAL A 93 -10.03 24.93 2.67
N ARG A 94 -9.29 25.58 1.71
CA ARG A 94 -8.35 25.39 0.53
C ARG A 94 -7.66 26.80 0.24
N HIS A 95 -6.40 26.99 -0.26
CA HIS A 95 -5.87 28.26 -0.93
C HIS A 95 -4.48 28.19 -1.67
N ALA A 96 -4.08 29.22 -2.48
CA ALA A 96 -3.55 29.11 -3.90
C ALA A 96 -2.63 30.25 -4.55
N GLY A 97 -2.14 30.09 -5.82
CA GLY A 97 -1.67 31.13 -6.87
C GLY A 97 -0.18 31.63 -6.94
N ARG A 98 0.49 32.18 -8.01
CA ARG A 98 0.30 32.49 -9.49
C ARG A 98 1.59 32.36 -10.43
N LYS A 99 1.90 33.22 -11.47
CA LYS A 99 2.25 32.91 -12.94
C LYS A 99 3.47 33.67 -13.66
N ARG A 100 4.30 33.07 -14.59
CA ARG A 100 5.31 33.67 -15.61
C ARG A 100 5.78 32.78 -16.84
N LEU A 101 5.56 33.18 -18.12
CA LEU A 101 5.98 32.70 -19.51
C LEU A 101 6.75 31.37 -19.80
N THR A 102 6.52 30.74 -20.99
CA THR A 102 6.97 29.37 -21.40
C THR A 102 7.10 29.11 -22.92
N VAL A 103 7.84 28.08 -23.36
CA VAL A 103 7.90 27.53 -24.75
C VAL A 103 7.73 25.98 -24.74
N ALA A 104 7.16 25.39 -25.80
CA ALA A 104 7.01 23.95 -25.99
C ALA A 104 7.77 23.43 -27.24
N VAL A 105 8.22 22.18 -27.20
CA VAL A 105 8.94 21.48 -28.28
C VAL A 105 8.45 20.03 -28.38
N ASP A 106 8.10 19.61 -29.59
CA ASP A 106 7.72 18.22 -29.90
C ASP A 106 8.96 17.32 -30.03
N GLY A 107 8.93 16.15 -29.37
CA GLY A 107 9.95 15.11 -29.50
C GLY A 107 10.80 14.85 -28.24
N PRO A 108 11.79 13.94 -28.34
CA PRO A 108 12.64 13.55 -27.22
C PRO A 108 13.65 14.64 -26.83
N MET A 109 14.23 14.51 -25.63
CA MET A 109 15.29 15.39 -25.11
C MET A 109 16.43 15.58 -26.13
N PRO A 110 16.80 16.84 -26.48
CA PRO A 110 18.01 17.14 -27.23
C PRO A 110 19.26 16.56 -26.56
N HIS A 111 19.92 15.61 -27.24
CA HIS A 111 21.04 14.83 -26.71
C HIS A 111 22.26 14.83 -27.63
N ASP A 112 22.15 15.47 -28.80
CA ASP A 112 23.20 15.64 -29.79
C ASP A 112 23.37 17.13 -30.17
N PRO A 113 24.47 17.55 -30.80
CA PRO A 113 24.69 18.95 -31.13
C PRO A 113 23.61 19.58 -32.02
N ASN A 114 23.02 18.83 -32.97
CA ASN A 114 22.09 19.41 -33.95
C ASN A 114 20.74 19.72 -33.32
N SER A 115 20.17 18.81 -32.51
CA SER A 115 18.91 19.08 -31.80
C SER A 115 19.01 20.26 -30.82
N TRP A 116 20.19 20.55 -30.29
CA TRP A 116 20.44 21.77 -29.52
C TRP A 116 20.51 23.05 -30.38
N GLN A 117 20.96 22.98 -31.64
CA GLN A 117 20.97 24.12 -32.56
C GLN A 117 19.53 24.54 -32.92
N ASP A 118 18.66 23.58 -33.25
CA ASP A 118 17.25 23.83 -33.56
C ASP A 118 16.49 24.43 -32.36
N ALA A 119 16.78 23.97 -31.15
CA ALA A 119 16.20 24.52 -29.92
C ALA A 119 16.61 25.99 -29.68
N VAL A 120 17.91 26.32 -29.84
CA VAL A 120 18.41 27.70 -29.73
C VAL A 120 17.74 28.61 -30.75
N GLU A 121 17.56 28.14 -31.98
CA GLU A 121 16.90 28.89 -33.05
C GLU A 121 15.43 29.21 -32.74
N LEU A 122 14.70 28.29 -32.10
CA LEU A 122 13.33 28.52 -31.67
C LEU A 122 13.25 29.59 -30.56
N PHE A 123 14.14 29.53 -29.57
CA PHE A 123 14.21 30.53 -28.50
C PHE A 123 14.63 31.92 -29.02
N HIS A 124 15.59 31.98 -29.94
CA HIS A 124 16.03 33.22 -30.58
C HIS A 124 14.87 33.91 -31.30
N LYS A 125 14.11 33.18 -32.12
CA LYS A 125 12.93 33.72 -32.85
C LYS A 125 11.87 34.31 -31.91
N LEU A 126 11.59 33.65 -30.79
CA LEU A 126 10.60 34.11 -29.82
C LEU A 126 11.08 35.37 -29.06
N LEU A 127 12.33 35.38 -28.59
CA LEU A 127 12.91 36.58 -27.97
C LEU A 127 12.97 37.75 -28.95
N ALA A 128 13.39 37.51 -30.20
CA ALA A 128 13.45 38.51 -31.25
C ALA A 128 12.08 39.12 -31.58
N ALA A 129 11.00 38.35 -31.47
CA ALA A 129 9.64 38.85 -31.63
C ALA A 129 9.21 39.75 -30.46
N GLU A 130 9.46 39.34 -29.21
CA GLU A 130 9.11 40.12 -28.01
C GLU A 130 9.86 41.45 -27.92
N ILE A 131 11.15 41.50 -28.28
CA ILE A 131 11.95 42.73 -28.19
C ILE A 131 11.75 43.69 -29.37
N LYS A 132 11.10 43.25 -30.45
CA LYS A 132 11.02 43.96 -31.74
C LYS A 132 10.52 45.40 -31.62
N ASP A 133 9.49 45.62 -30.81
CA ASP A 133 8.85 46.93 -30.64
C ASP A 133 9.54 47.79 -29.56
N THR A 134 10.61 47.29 -28.91
CA THR A 134 11.39 48.05 -27.91
C THR A 134 12.37 49.05 -28.54
N GLY A 135 12.56 48.99 -29.87
CA GLY A 135 13.58 49.77 -30.59
C GLY A 135 15.00 49.16 -30.51
N THR A 136 15.17 48.00 -29.89
CA THR A 136 16.45 47.28 -29.84
C THR A 136 16.55 46.31 -31.02
N ASN A 137 17.66 46.34 -31.77
CA ASN A 137 17.82 45.42 -32.90
C ASN A 137 18.27 44.03 -32.46
N ALA A 138 17.53 42.98 -32.84
CA ALA A 138 17.92 41.59 -32.66
C ALA A 138 19.15 41.22 -33.52
N ASP A 139 19.26 41.77 -34.73
CA ASP A 139 20.35 41.47 -35.67
C ASP A 139 21.75 41.87 -35.14
N LEU A 140 21.80 42.69 -34.07
CA LEU A 140 23.05 43.09 -33.39
C LEU A 140 23.87 41.90 -32.87
N PHE A 141 23.22 40.77 -32.61
CA PHE A 141 23.83 39.56 -32.06
C PHE A 141 24.04 38.44 -33.10
N GLU A 142 23.52 38.60 -34.32
CA GLU A 142 23.66 37.60 -35.38
C GLU A 142 25.09 37.60 -35.93
N CYS A 143 25.60 36.42 -36.30
CA CYS A 143 26.97 36.25 -36.81
C CYS A 143 26.94 35.90 -38.30
N ASP A 144 26.81 36.94 -39.14
CA ASP A 144 26.65 36.85 -40.60
C ASP A 144 27.95 37.12 -41.40
N PHE A 145 29.08 37.29 -40.71
CA PHE A 145 30.37 37.64 -41.31
C PHE A 145 30.86 36.62 -42.36
N SER A 146 31.77 37.07 -43.23
CA SER A 146 32.37 36.24 -44.30
C SER A 146 33.18 35.02 -43.84
N THR A 147 33.41 34.88 -42.53
CA THR A 147 34.06 33.73 -41.90
C THR A 147 33.10 32.87 -41.06
N SER A 148 31.84 33.27 -40.90
CA SER A 148 30.90 32.61 -39.97
C SER A 148 30.30 31.34 -40.56
N THR A 149 30.42 30.25 -39.81
CA THR A 149 29.72 28.99 -40.02
C THR A 149 28.45 28.96 -39.15
N ASP A 150 27.70 27.85 -39.21
CA ASP A 150 26.50 27.68 -38.38
C ASP A 150 26.82 27.57 -36.88
N VAL A 151 28.07 27.21 -36.53
CA VAL A 151 28.57 27.27 -35.14
C VAL A 151 28.61 28.71 -34.63
N GLU A 152 29.15 29.65 -35.41
CA GLU A 152 29.19 31.07 -35.03
C GLU A 152 27.79 31.68 -34.97
N ARG A 153 26.88 31.31 -35.89
CA ARG A 153 25.47 31.76 -35.88
C ARG A 153 24.75 31.35 -34.59
N VAL A 154 24.82 30.06 -34.25
CA VAL A 154 24.20 29.54 -33.03
C VAL A 154 24.85 30.13 -31.78
N ALA A 155 26.17 30.34 -31.78
CA ALA A 155 26.86 31.01 -30.67
C ALA A 155 26.39 32.47 -30.47
N GLY A 156 26.22 33.24 -31.55
CA GLY A 156 25.66 34.60 -31.48
C GLY A 156 24.24 34.63 -30.90
N ARG A 157 23.39 33.67 -31.31
CA ARG A 157 22.03 33.51 -30.79
C ARG A 157 21.99 33.10 -29.32
N ILE A 158 22.95 32.29 -28.84
CA ILE A 158 23.12 32.00 -27.40
C ILE A 158 23.52 33.26 -26.63
N VAL A 159 24.45 34.06 -27.15
CA VAL A 159 24.87 35.33 -26.52
C VAL A 159 23.71 36.34 -26.46
N MET A 160 22.83 36.36 -27.45
CA MET A 160 21.58 37.12 -27.38
C MET A 160 20.67 36.62 -26.24
N LEU A 161 20.47 35.31 -26.10
CA LEU A 161 19.63 34.74 -25.04
C LEU A 161 20.19 35.05 -23.64
N ASP A 162 21.52 35.00 -23.45
CA ASP A 162 22.19 35.38 -22.20
C ASP A 162 22.00 36.88 -21.87
N ALA A 163 22.18 37.77 -22.85
CA ALA A 163 22.01 39.21 -22.67
C ALA A 163 20.60 39.65 -22.20
N TYR A 164 19.58 38.83 -22.49
CA TYR A 164 18.18 39.07 -22.09
C TYR A 164 17.70 38.18 -20.93
N ALA A 165 18.51 37.21 -20.48
CA ALA A 165 18.22 36.31 -19.36
C ALA A 165 17.81 37.00 -18.03
N PRO A 166 18.22 38.26 -17.72
CA PRO A 166 17.72 38.99 -16.55
C PRO A 166 16.26 39.44 -16.63
N TYR A 167 15.68 39.50 -17.84
CA TYR A 167 14.34 40.06 -18.09
C TYR A 167 13.34 39.00 -18.56
N PHE A 168 13.79 38.10 -19.44
CA PHE A 168 13.07 36.92 -19.90
C PHE A 168 13.84 35.70 -19.41
N ALA A 169 13.16 34.67 -18.90
CA ALA A 169 13.85 33.49 -18.40
C ALA A 169 13.23 32.22 -19.00
N VAL A 170 14.08 31.49 -19.73
CA VAL A 170 13.75 30.57 -20.81
C VAL A 170 13.43 29.16 -20.29
N TRP A 171 12.46 28.49 -20.91
CA TRP A 171 12.06 27.11 -20.59
C TRP A 171 11.84 26.28 -21.84
N MET A 172 12.39 25.07 -21.86
CA MET A 172 12.02 24.01 -22.81
C MET A 172 10.97 23.12 -22.14
N THR A 173 9.81 22.95 -22.77
CA THR A 173 8.75 22.04 -22.31
C THR A 173 8.58 20.93 -23.33
N PHE A 174 8.72 19.68 -22.90
CA PHE A 174 8.51 18.52 -23.76
C PHE A 174 7.01 18.26 -23.91
N VAL A 175 6.57 17.98 -25.14
CA VAL A 175 5.20 17.52 -25.38
C VAL A 175 5.11 16.05 -24.96
N CYS A 176 4.42 15.79 -23.85
CA CYS A 176 4.10 14.45 -23.35
C CYS A 176 2.69 14.04 -23.81
N GLY A 177 2.46 12.73 -24.01
CA GLY A 177 1.22 12.19 -24.57
C GLY A 177 1.24 10.66 -24.64
N ILE A 178 0.07 10.04 -24.74
CA ILE A 178 -0.10 8.61 -24.98
C ILE A 178 -0.50 8.43 -26.46
N PRO A 179 0.27 7.72 -27.30
CA PRO A 179 -0.09 7.55 -28.71
C PRO A 179 -1.45 6.87 -28.88
N SER A 180 -1.64 5.72 -28.22
CA SER A 180 -2.86 4.91 -28.31
C SER A 180 -3.20 4.21 -26.99
N ILE A 181 -4.50 4.03 -26.73
CA ILE A 181 -5.02 3.12 -25.69
C ILE A 181 -5.69 1.91 -26.34
N THR A 182 -5.44 0.74 -25.76
CA THR A 182 -6.20 -0.49 -26.00
C THR A 182 -7.03 -0.84 -24.77
N LEU A 183 -8.35 -0.90 -24.93
CA LEU A 183 -9.26 -1.46 -23.92
C LEU A 183 -9.48 -2.94 -24.20
N THR A 184 -9.20 -3.82 -23.24
CA THR A 184 -9.50 -5.25 -23.34
C THR A 184 -10.89 -5.58 -22.78
N GLY A 185 -11.23 -6.87 -22.69
CA GLY A 185 -12.56 -7.33 -22.27
C GLY A 185 -13.68 -7.10 -23.29
N THR A 186 -14.92 -7.26 -22.82
CA THR A 186 -16.18 -7.04 -23.54
C THR A 186 -16.86 -5.73 -23.10
N VAL A 187 -17.84 -5.24 -23.87
CA VAL A 187 -18.61 -4.03 -23.48
C VAL A 187 -19.37 -4.28 -22.16
N GLU A 188 -19.87 -5.50 -22.01
CA GLU A 188 -20.59 -5.99 -20.84
C GLU A 188 -19.72 -5.97 -19.57
N ASP A 189 -18.40 -6.12 -19.68
CA ASP A 189 -17.48 -6.00 -18.53
C ASP A 189 -17.38 -4.54 -18.04
N TRP A 190 -17.26 -3.59 -18.97
CA TRP A 190 -17.25 -2.17 -18.64
C TRP A 190 -18.61 -1.69 -18.10
N GLN A 191 -19.72 -2.21 -18.65
CA GLN A 191 -21.07 -1.98 -18.11
C GLN A 191 -21.24 -2.56 -16.70
N ARG A 192 -20.67 -3.73 -16.40
CA ARG A 192 -20.66 -4.30 -15.03
C ARG A 192 -19.82 -3.44 -14.07
N ILE A 193 -18.72 -2.84 -14.52
CA ILE A 193 -17.95 -1.90 -13.70
C ILE A 193 -18.79 -0.67 -13.38
N HIS A 194 -19.44 -0.05 -14.38
CA HIS A 194 -20.35 1.07 -14.16
C HIS A 194 -21.47 0.72 -13.17
N ALA A 195 -22.22 -0.36 -13.43
CA ALA A 195 -23.36 -0.78 -12.60
C ALA A 195 -22.97 -1.20 -11.16
N ARG A 196 -21.69 -1.44 -10.87
CA ARG A 196 -21.20 -1.65 -9.50
C ARG A 196 -20.97 -0.35 -8.75
N LEU A 197 -20.81 0.80 -9.41
CA LEU A 197 -20.53 2.07 -8.73
C LEU A 197 -21.69 2.52 -7.83
N ASP A 198 -22.93 2.15 -8.15
CA ASP A 198 -24.09 2.38 -7.29
C ASP A 198 -23.93 1.62 -5.95
N ALA A 199 -23.63 0.32 -6.01
CA ALA A 199 -23.37 -0.51 -4.83
C ALA A 199 -22.05 -0.16 -4.10
N VAL A 200 -21.13 0.57 -4.74
CA VAL A 200 -19.98 1.19 -4.06
C VAL A 200 -20.41 2.46 -3.34
N ALA A 201 -21.34 3.25 -3.89
CA ALA A 201 -21.86 4.47 -3.26
C ALA A 201 -22.70 4.17 -2.01
N ASP A 202 -23.48 3.08 -2.02
CA ASP A 202 -24.24 2.56 -0.86
C ASP A 202 -23.37 2.30 0.40
N LEU A 203 -22.03 2.27 0.26
CA LEU A 203 -21.06 2.04 1.32
C LEU A 203 -20.43 3.34 1.89
N GLY A 204 -20.92 4.53 1.51
CA GLY A 204 -20.47 5.84 2.03
C GLY A 204 -19.47 6.71 1.25
N PRO A 205 -18.91 6.33 0.06
CA PRO A 205 -18.00 7.17 -0.71
C PRO A 205 -18.69 7.92 -1.87
N GLU A 206 -19.87 8.54 -1.68
CA GLU A 206 -20.70 9.01 -2.80
C GLU A 206 -20.06 10.15 -3.61
N THR A 207 -19.25 11.02 -2.98
CA THR A 207 -18.42 12.01 -3.71
C THR A 207 -17.44 11.32 -4.66
N TRP A 208 -16.85 10.19 -4.26
CA TRP A 208 -15.92 9.46 -5.10
C TRP A 208 -16.63 8.74 -6.25
N CYS A 209 -17.73 8.04 -5.97
CA CYS A 209 -18.56 7.43 -7.03
C CYS A 209 -19.06 8.48 -8.04
N ARG A 210 -19.47 9.67 -7.58
CA ARG A 210 -19.84 10.79 -8.48
C ARG A 210 -18.71 11.23 -9.40
N SER A 211 -17.45 11.09 -8.97
CA SER A 211 -16.27 11.35 -9.80
C SER A 211 -15.82 10.13 -10.64
N LEU A 212 -16.33 8.92 -10.40
CA LEU A 212 -16.04 7.71 -11.16
C LEU A 212 -17.08 7.40 -12.24
N VAL A 213 -18.37 7.64 -11.98
CA VAL A 213 -19.48 7.39 -12.94
C VAL A 213 -19.19 7.95 -14.34
N PRO A 214 -18.91 9.26 -14.51
CA PRO A 214 -18.64 9.82 -15.84
C PRO A 214 -17.28 9.39 -16.45
N ILE A 215 -16.39 8.75 -15.67
CA ILE A 215 -15.21 8.06 -16.21
C ILE A 215 -15.62 6.68 -16.73
N ALA A 216 -16.42 5.92 -15.97
CA ALA A 216 -16.93 4.61 -16.37
C ALA A 216 -17.85 4.69 -17.61
N ASP A 217 -18.64 5.76 -17.74
CA ASP A 217 -19.38 6.07 -18.97
C ASP A 217 -18.45 6.12 -20.20
N GLN A 218 -17.31 6.81 -20.08
CA GLN A 218 -16.34 6.94 -21.18
C GLN A 218 -15.62 5.62 -21.49
N PHE A 219 -15.38 4.76 -20.48
CA PHE A 219 -14.93 3.38 -20.73
C PHE A 219 -15.98 2.55 -21.50
N VAL A 220 -17.26 2.67 -21.17
CA VAL A 220 -18.35 1.98 -21.89
C VAL A 220 -18.47 2.51 -23.32
N ARG A 221 -18.50 3.84 -23.52
CA ARG A 221 -18.54 4.48 -24.84
C ARG A 221 -17.37 4.04 -25.72
N ALA A 222 -16.13 4.15 -25.22
CA ALA A 222 -14.94 3.76 -25.96
C ALA A 222 -14.90 2.24 -26.26
N ALA A 223 -15.39 1.38 -25.35
CA ALA A 223 -15.53 -0.05 -25.61
C ALA A 223 -16.57 -0.37 -26.71
N THR A 224 -17.58 0.49 -26.92
CA THR A 224 -18.51 0.41 -28.07
C THR A 224 -17.98 1.07 -29.36
N GLY A 225 -16.81 1.71 -29.32
CA GLY A 225 -16.21 2.43 -30.46
C GLY A 225 -16.58 3.92 -30.56
N ASP A 226 -17.36 4.45 -29.62
CA ASP A 226 -17.64 5.89 -29.47
C ASP A 226 -16.54 6.51 -28.60
N VAL A 227 -15.45 6.96 -29.22
CA VAL A 227 -14.25 7.44 -28.52
C VAL A 227 -14.26 8.96 -28.40
N ASP A 228 -14.29 9.44 -27.16
CA ASP A 228 -14.17 10.85 -26.80
C ASP A 228 -12.69 11.23 -26.64
N THR A 229 -11.98 11.44 -27.74
CA THR A 229 -10.52 11.67 -27.72
C THR A 229 -10.12 12.82 -26.79
N ALA A 230 -10.91 13.90 -26.74
CA ALA A 230 -10.66 15.05 -25.86
C ALA A 230 -10.80 14.71 -24.36
N PHE A 231 -11.64 13.74 -23.99
CA PHE A 231 -11.63 13.17 -22.64
C PHE A 231 -10.38 12.30 -22.40
N TRP A 232 -10.02 11.42 -23.35
CA TRP A 232 -8.89 10.49 -23.17
C TRP A 232 -7.52 11.19 -23.11
N GLN A 233 -7.32 12.30 -23.85
CA GLN A 233 -6.15 13.17 -23.74
C GLN A 233 -5.97 13.78 -22.32
N ARG A 234 -7.05 13.89 -21.53
CA ARG A 234 -7.00 14.38 -20.13
C ARG A 234 -6.70 13.29 -19.10
N ILE A 235 -6.20 12.13 -19.51
CA ILE A 235 -5.95 11.00 -18.61
C ILE A 235 -4.92 11.31 -17.52
N TYR A 236 -3.75 11.86 -17.84
CA TYR A 236 -2.64 12.02 -16.89
C TYR A 236 -2.37 13.47 -16.44
N SER A 237 -1.86 14.32 -17.33
CA SER A 237 -1.55 15.73 -17.03
C SER A 237 -1.75 16.60 -18.29
N PRO A 238 -2.99 16.99 -18.63
CA PRO A 238 -3.27 17.75 -19.85
C PRO A 238 -2.59 19.13 -19.86
N VAL A 239 -2.30 19.66 -21.04
CA VAL A 239 -1.48 20.88 -21.23
C VAL A 239 -2.00 22.11 -20.46
N ASP A 240 -3.32 22.26 -20.34
CA ASP A 240 -3.98 23.36 -19.59
C ASP A 240 -3.86 23.24 -18.05
N ALA A 241 -3.45 22.06 -17.56
CA ALA A 241 -3.27 21.74 -16.15
C ALA A 241 -1.95 20.99 -15.88
N TYR A 242 -0.96 21.10 -16.77
CA TYR A 242 0.36 20.48 -16.62
C TYR A 242 1.01 20.84 -15.28
N GLY A 243 1.21 19.83 -14.44
CA GLY A 243 1.44 19.99 -13.00
C GLY A 243 2.89 20.05 -12.53
N GLY A 244 3.86 19.75 -13.41
CA GLY A 244 5.23 19.46 -12.99
C GLY A 244 5.29 18.17 -12.18
N GLU A 245 5.31 18.27 -10.85
CA GLU A 245 5.37 17.12 -9.93
C GLU A 245 3.99 16.55 -9.52
N VAL A 246 2.89 17.10 -10.04
CA VAL A 246 1.52 16.59 -9.76
C VAL A 246 0.76 16.14 -11.00
N VAL A 247 0.05 15.04 -10.84
CA VAL A 247 -0.96 14.50 -11.76
C VAL A 247 -2.26 15.28 -11.55
N THR A 248 -2.86 15.73 -12.65
CA THR A 248 -4.05 16.61 -12.64
C THR A 248 -5.20 16.06 -13.49
N GLY A 249 -4.91 15.12 -14.39
CA GLY A 249 -5.87 14.40 -15.22
C GLY A 249 -6.70 13.36 -14.45
N TRP A 250 -7.70 12.80 -15.13
CA TRP A 250 -8.73 12.01 -14.49
C TRP A 250 -8.25 10.67 -13.91
N ILE A 251 -7.09 10.14 -14.30
CA ILE A 251 -6.55 8.91 -13.71
C ILE A 251 -6.32 9.04 -12.20
N ALA A 252 -5.98 10.24 -11.73
CA ALA A 252 -5.78 10.49 -10.31
C ALA A 252 -7.07 10.32 -9.49
N ARG A 253 -8.26 10.41 -10.12
CA ARG A 253 -9.57 10.25 -9.46
C ARG A 253 -9.89 8.79 -9.10
N PHE A 254 -9.12 7.82 -9.56
CA PHE A 254 -9.20 6.42 -9.10
C PHE A 254 -8.70 6.22 -7.65
N TYR A 255 -8.03 7.21 -7.06
CA TYR A 255 -7.51 7.14 -5.70
C TYR A 255 -8.35 8.02 -4.79
N PRO A 256 -9.22 7.47 -3.91
CA PRO A 256 -10.05 8.30 -3.04
C PRO A 256 -9.24 8.98 -1.93
N TYR A 257 -8.14 8.35 -1.52
CA TYR A 257 -7.24 8.80 -0.45
C TYR A 257 -5.78 8.73 -0.86
N LEU A 258 -4.98 9.52 -0.16
CA LEU A 258 -3.57 9.75 -0.41
C LEU A 258 -2.75 9.57 0.87
N THR A 259 -1.51 9.14 0.70
CA THR A 259 -0.48 9.06 1.74
C THR A 259 -0.04 10.47 2.16
N ARG A 260 -0.03 10.75 3.46
CA ARG A 260 0.61 11.95 4.01
C ARG A 260 1.18 11.64 5.40
N HIS A 261 2.45 11.95 5.61
CA HIS A 261 3.18 11.64 6.86
C HIS A 261 3.10 10.14 7.25
N GLY A 262 3.14 9.24 6.27
CA GLY A 262 3.02 7.79 6.46
C GLY A 262 1.59 7.25 6.64
N ALA A 263 0.63 8.10 7.01
CA ALA A 263 -0.78 7.72 7.13
C ALA A 263 -1.51 7.91 5.81
N VAL A 264 -2.27 6.90 5.38
CA VAL A 264 -2.96 6.92 4.08
C VAL A 264 -4.41 7.39 4.23
N ALA A 265 -4.58 8.67 4.62
CA ALA A 265 -5.86 9.21 5.08
C ALA A 265 -6.25 10.58 4.48
N LYS A 266 -5.41 11.21 3.65
CA LYS A 266 -5.69 12.53 3.04
C LYS A 266 -6.72 12.34 1.90
N PRO A 267 -7.94 12.91 1.95
CA PRO A 267 -8.87 12.82 0.83
C PRO A 267 -8.27 13.45 -0.43
N ASN A 268 -8.49 12.83 -1.59
CA ASN A 268 -7.97 13.33 -2.85
C ASN A 268 -8.63 14.68 -3.22
N PRO A 269 -7.84 15.77 -3.43
CA PRO A 269 -8.37 17.11 -3.63
C PRO A 269 -9.07 17.31 -4.98
N LEU A 270 -9.02 16.33 -5.90
CA LEU A 270 -9.64 16.37 -7.22
C LEU A 270 -11.11 15.90 -7.23
N LEU A 271 -11.54 15.08 -6.26
CA LEU A 271 -12.89 14.47 -6.28
C LEU A 271 -14.01 15.52 -6.12
N GLU A 272 -13.72 16.57 -5.35
CA GLU A 272 -14.58 17.74 -5.13
C GLU A 272 -14.39 18.82 -6.22
N LEU A 273 -14.17 18.39 -7.47
CA LEU A 273 -14.06 19.22 -8.68
C LEU A 273 -14.86 18.58 -9.82
N PRO A 274 -15.46 19.38 -10.73
CA PRO A 274 -15.93 18.91 -12.05
C PRO A 274 -14.87 18.04 -12.74
N LEU A 275 -15.29 17.03 -13.50
CA LEU A 275 -14.37 15.99 -14.03
C LEU A 275 -13.22 16.57 -14.87
N ASP A 276 -13.51 17.65 -15.60
CA ASP A 276 -12.62 18.33 -16.52
C ASP A 276 -11.73 19.40 -15.87
N GLU A 277 -12.10 19.86 -14.67
CA GLU A 277 -11.25 20.66 -13.77
C GLU A 277 -10.20 19.77 -13.07
N PRO A 278 -9.01 20.29 -12.72
CA PRO A 278 -8.57 21.68 -12.84
C PRO A 278 -8.25 22.11 -14.29
N ARG A 279 -8.52 23.38 -14.62
CA ARG A 279 -8.08 24.06 -15.87
C ARG A 279 -7.40 25.40 -15.61
N ASP A 280 -6.49 25.80 -16.51
CA ASP A 280 -5.78 27.09 -16.54
C ASP A 280 -4.95 27.43 -15.27
N LEU A 281 -4.86 26.48 -14.32
CA LEU A 281 -4.09 26.56 -13.08
C LEU A 281 -2.60 26.18 -13.25
N THR A 282 -2.19 25.79 -14.45
CA THR A 282 -0.77 25.85 -14.85
C THR A 282 -0.38 27.30 -14.99
N LEU A 283 0.34 27.79 -13.98
CA LEU A 283 0.61 29.22 -13.89
C LEU A 283 1.91 29.54 -14.66
N ASP A 284 1.72 29.55 -15.99
CA ASP A 284 2.69 29.75 -17.09
C ASP A 284 3.84 28.75 -17.01
N GLY A 285 3.54 27.47 -17.24
CA GLY A 285 4.50 26.38 -17.39
C GLY A 285 5.38 26.01 -16.19
N MET A 286 5.67 26.95 -15.27
CA MET A 286 6.60 26.77 -14.17
C MET A 286 5.97 26.16 -12.92
N PHE A 287 4.87 26.76 -12.45
CA PHE A 287 4.38 26.51 -11.09
C PHE A 287 2.88 26.27 -11.10
N TYR A 288 2.48 25.01 -11.28
CA TYR A 288 1.12 24.61 -10.98
C TYR A 288 0.80 24.86 -9.49
N ARG A 289 -0.24 25.66 -9.22
CA ARG A 289 -0.68 25.99 -7.83
C ARG A 289 -2.20 25.84 -7.69
N GLY A 290 -2.70 24.74 -8.25
CA GLY A 290 -4.06 24.23 -8.03
C GLY A 290 -4.06 22.93 -7.19
N PRO A 291 -5.22 22.26 -7.11
CA PRO A 291 -5.32 20.90 -6.54
C PRO A 291 -4.72 19.86 -7.50
N GLY A 292 -3.92 18.93 -6.99
CA GLY A 292 -3.33 17.85 -7.76
C GLY A 292 -2.85 16.72 -6.86
N VAL A 293 -2.41 15.62 -7.46
CA VAL A 293 -1.98 14.40 -6.78
C VAL A 293 -0.54 14.06 -7.18
N ARG A 294 0.39 13.99 -6.22
CA ARG A 294 1.73 13.48 -6.51
C ARG A 294 1.71 11.96 -6.66
N SER A 295 2.59 11.40 -7.48
CA SER A 295 2.69 9.94 -7.65
C SER A 295 3.19 9.20 -6.40
N ASP A 296 3.98 9.87 -5.54
CA ASP A 296 4.45 9.38 -4.23
C ASP A 296 3.39 9.51 -3.11
N GLU A 297 2.37 10.36 -3.31
CA GLU A 297 1.20 10.43 -2.43
C GLU A 297 0.17 9.32 -2.74
N VAL A 298 0.29 8.57 -3.83
CA VAL A 298 -0.68 7.54 -4.20
C VAL A 298 -0.37 6.19 -3.53
N PRO A 299 -1.35 5.45 -2.98
CA PRO A 299 -1.06 4.29 -2.15
C PRO A 299 -0.64 3.07 -2.99
N ALA A 300 0.66 2.86 -3.16
CA ALA A 300 1.22 1.71 -3.89
C ALA A 300 1.23 0.39 -3.08
N THR A 301 0.28 0.22 -2.16
CA THR A 301 0.24 -0.93 -1.23
C THR A 301 -0.82 -1.95 -1.65
N LEU A 302 -0.42 -3.23 -1.72
CA LEU A 302 -1.36 -4.35 -1.88
C LEU A 302 -2.34 -4.42 -0.70
N SER A 303 -3.57 -4.86 -0.97
CA SER A 303 -4.52 -5.23 0.07
C SER A 303 -3.99 -6.45 0.83
N ARG A 304 -4.02 -6.39 2.17
CA ARG A 304 -3.53 -7.44 3.08
C ARG A 304 -4.67 -8.00 3.92
N LEU A 305 -4.77 -9.33 3.97
CA LEU A 305 -5.62 -10.08 4.92
C LEU A 305 -4.72 -11.04 5.71
N VAL A 306 -4.85 -11.05 7.04
CA VAL A 306 -4.24 -12.09 7.88
C VAL A 306 -5.22 -13.25 8.01
N VAL A 307 -4.72 -14.48 7.91
CA VAL A 307 -5.49 -15.72 8.06
C VAL A 307 -4.81 -16.60 9.11
N HIS A 308 -5.57 -17.04 10.10
CA HIS A 308 -5.11 -17.89 11.19
C HIS A 308 -5.41 -19.35 10.81
N ILE A 309 -4.39 -20.21 10.86
CA ILE A 309 -4.43 -21.60 10.43
C ILE A 309 -4.20 -22.50 11.64
N ASN A 310 -5.19 -23.35 11.94
CA ASN A 310 -5.10 -24.43 12.92
C ASN A 310 -4.64 -25.71 12.20
N ASP A 311 -3.34 -26.01 12.25
CA ASP A 311 -2.74 -27.15 11.55
C ASP A 311 -2.74 -28.39 12.45
N ARG A 312 -3.88 -29.09 12.49
CA ARG A 312 -4.06 -30.34 13.28
C ARG A 312 -3.21 -31.52 12.81
N VAL A 313 -2.49 -31.41 11.68
CA VAL A 313 -1.58 -32.45 11.19
C VAL A 313 -0.13 -32.13 11.58
N GLY A 314 0.24 -30.85 11.58
CA GLY A 314 1.51 -30.35 12.13
C GLY A 314 1.53 -30.20 13.65
N GLY A 315 0.36 -30.10 14.30
CA GLY A 315 0.20 -29.94 15.75
C GLY A 315 0.29 -28.49 16.27
N ASP A 316 0.23 -27.49 15.39
CA ASP A 316 0.52 -26.08 15.74
C ASP A 316 -0.45 -25.07 15.08
N ASN A 317 -0.50 -23.87 15.64
CA ASN A 317 -1.30 -22.75 15.13
C ASN A 317 -0.38 -21.67 14.54
N ARG A 318 -0.66 -21.22 13.30
CA ARG A 318 0.17 -20.25 12.58
C ARG A 318 -0.65 -19.21 11.83
N ALA A 319 -0.13 -18.00 11.67
CA ALA A 319 -0.73 -16.97 10.84
C ALA A 319 -0.01 -16.85 9.48
N VAL A 320 -0.76 -16.47 8.46
CA VAL A 320 -0.25 -16.13 7.12
C VAL A 320 -0.92 -14.85 6.62
N ALA A 321 -0.20 -14.07 5.82
CA ALA A 321 -0.73 -12.88 5.17
C ALA A 321 -0.97 -13.14 3.68
N LEU A 322 -2.22 -12.99 3.23
CA LEU A 322 -2.58 -12.87 1.83
C LEU A 322 -2.42 -11.42 1.39
N HIS A 323 -1.60 -11.18 0.37
CA HIS A 323 -1.38 -9.88 -0.25
C HIS A 323 -1.89 -9.93 -1.70
N ALA A 324 -2.78 -9.02 -2.10
CA ALA A 324 -3.39 -9.01 -3.43
C ALA A 324 -3.65 -7.59 -3.98
N GLY A 325 -3.68 -7.46 -5.31
CA GLY A 325 -3.97 -6.20 -5.99
C GLY A 325 -3.25 -6.12 -7.35
N LEU A 326 -2.94 -4.90 -7.79
CA LEU A 326 -1.98 -4.68 -8.86
C LEU A 326 -0.54 -4.79 -8.32
N VAL A 327 0.26 -5.68 -8.90
CA VAL A 327 1.59 -6.08 -8.39
C VAL A 327 2.76 -5.53 -9.22
N GLY A 328 2.51 -5.01 -10.41
CA GLY A 328 3.54 -4.43 -11.28
C GLY A 328 2.98 -3.92 -12.61
N VAL A 329 3.86 -3.40 -13.47
CA VAL A 329 3.53 -3.01 -14.85
C VAL A 329 4.25 -3.97 -15.78
N GLY A 330 3.50 -4.76 -16.53
CA GLY A 330 4.04 -5.59 -17.61
C GLY A 330 4.31 -4.75 -18.85
N GLN A 331 5.26 -5.18 -19.67
CA GLN A 331 5.47 -4.69 -21.02
C GLN A 331 5.18 -5.81 -22.02
N ASP A 332 4.44 -5.49 -23.08
CA ASP A 332 4.16 -6.40 -24.20
C ASP A 332 5.18 -6.21 -25.35
N ASP A 333 5.25 -7.18 -26.26
CA ASP A 333 6.28 -7.26 -27.33
C ASP A 333 6.34 -6.02 -28.25
N ASP A 334 5.26 -5.23 -28.35
CA ASP A 334 5.19 -4.00 -29.15
C ASP A 334 5.58 -2.74 -28.38
N GLY A 335 6.04 -2.89 -27.13
CA GLY A 335 6.42 -1.83 -26.20
C GLY A 335 5.29 -1.32 -25.30
N SER A 336 4.04 -1.78 -25.50
CA SER A 336 2.87 -1.35 -24.71
C SER A 336 3.01 -1.65 -23.22
N LEU A 337 2.51 -0.74 -22.38
CA LEU A 337 2.50 -0.92 -20.93
C LEU A 337 1.12 -1.38 -20.43
N ARG A 338 1.09 -2.37 -19.54
CA ARG A 338 -0.15 -2.87 -18.90
C ARG A 338 -0.02 -3.06 -17.39
N PRO A 339 -0.99 -2.64 -16.56
CA PRO A 339 -1.00 -3.00 -15.15
C PRO A 339 -1.25 -4.52 -14.99
N VAL A 340 -0.44 -5.18 -14.17
CA VAL A 340 -0.51 -6.63 -13.91
C VAL A 340 -1.12 -6.87 -12.53
N ALA A 341 -2.19 -7.66 -12.48
CA ALA A 341 -2.79 -8.15 -11.25
C ALA A 341 -2.09 -9.40 -10.75
N GLY A 342 -2.06 -9.60 -9.43
CA GLY A 342 -1.49 -10.79 -8.81
C GLY A 342 -1.75 -10.87 -7.31
N TRP A 343 -1.35 -11.99 -6.72
CA TRP A 343 -1.37 -12.16 -5.26
C TRP A 343 -0.18 -12.99 -4.79
N HIS A 344 0.17 -12.88 -3.51
CA HIS A 344 1.10 -13.78 -2.85
C HIS A 344 0.68 -14.08 -1.42
N LEU A 345 1.12 -15.23 -0.92
CA LEU A 345 0.98 -15.64 0.47
C LEU A 345 2.35 -15.47 1.15
N ALA A 346 2.39 -14.83 2.30
CA ALA A 346 3.58 -14.72 3.15
C ALA A 346 3.32 -15.29 4.55
N SER A 347 4.36 -15.67 5.28
CA SER A 347 4.25 -15.93 6.72
C SER A 347 3.81 -14.65 7.44
N ALA A 348 2.96 -14.77 8.46
CA ALA A 348 2.64 -13.67 9.37
C ALA A 348 2.95 -14.08 10.80
N ALA A 349 3.51 -13.16 11.58
CA ALA A 349 3.49 -13.22 13.02
C ALA A 349 2.26 -12.47 13.54
N VAL A 350 1.71 -12.92 14.67
CA VAL A 350 0.85 -12.11 15.53
C VAL A 350 1.77 -11.55 16.60
N GLU A 351 2.08 -10.26 16.53
CA GLU A 351 3.03 -9.63 17.45
C GLU A 351 2.38 -9.41 18.82
N MET A 352 3.04 -9.81 19.90
CA MET A 352 2.47 -9.72 21.24
C MET A 352 2.18 -8.26 21.65
N ASP A 353 2.93 -7.28 21.15
CA ASP A 353 2.65 -5.87 21.44
C ASP A 353 1.32 -5.37 20.82
N ASP A 354 0.94 -5.83 19.62
CA ASP A 354 -0.36 -5.52 19.03
C ASP A 354 -1.50 -6.11 19.88
N VAL A 355 -1.31 -7.35 20.38
CA VAL A 355 -2.26 -8.04 21.25
C VAL A 355 -2.37 -7.37 22.63
N ILE A 356 -1.26 -6.88 23.18
CA ILE A 356 -1.27 -6.07 24.41
C ILE A 356 -1.99 -4.75 24.17
N ASP A 357 -1.80 -4.08 23.03
CA ASP A 357 -2.51 -2.85 22.69
C ASP A 357 -4.03 -3.07 22.61
N ARG A 358 -4.48 -4.20 22.03
CA ARG A 358 -5.89 -4.63 22.10
C ARG A 358 -6.35 -4.81 23.56
N ILE A 359 -5.61 -5.56 24.37
CA ILE A 359 -5.96 -5.84 25.78
C ILE A 359 -6.05 -4.55 26.61
N VAL A 360 -5.10 -3.63 26.46
CA VAL A 360 -5.05 -2.37 27.23
C VAL A 360 -6.14 -1.38 26.80
N ARG A 361 -6.52 -1.40 25.51
CA ARG A 361 -7.58 -0.54 24.97
C ARG A 361 -8.98 -1.05 25.30
N ASP A 362 -9.22 -2.35 25.14
CA ASP A 362 -10.56 -2.94 25.12
C ASP A 362 -10.98 -3.53 26.48
N HIS A 363 -10.06 -3.71 27.43
CA HIS A 363 -10.31 -4.41 28.69
C HIS A 363 -9.72 -3.72 29.93
N ALA A 364 -10.25 -4.08 31.11
CA ALA A 364 -9.79 -3.55 32.39
C ALA A 364 -8.42 -4.14 32.78
N THR A 365 -7.39 -3.30 32.74
CA THR A 365 -5.98 -3.66 33.03
C THR A 365 -5.42 -2.87 34.21
N THR A 366 -4.34 -3.37 34.81
CA THR A 366 -3.48 -2.60 35.73
C THR A 366 -2.07 -2.48 35.14
N PRO A 367 -1.32 -1.39 35.42
CA PRO A 367 0.08 -1.26 34.99
C PRO A 367 0.96 -2.42 35.45
N ALA A 368 2.03 -2.70 34.71
CA ALA A 368 3.09 -3.62 35.11
C ALA A 368 3.69 -3.25 36.49
N GLN A 369 4.15 -4.27 37.22
CA GLN A 369 4.83 -4.11 38.50
C GLN A 369 6.34 -4.29 38.31
N SER A 370 7.16 -3.47 38.96
CA SER A 370 8.62 -3.59 38.90
C SER A 370 9.07 -4.97 39.39
N PRO A 371 9.91 -5.71 38.64
CA PRO A 371 10.36 -7.06 39.00
C PRO A 371 11.48 -7.02 40.05
N ASP A 372 11.20 -6.52 41.24
CA ASP A 372 12.15 -6.47 42.36
C ASP A 372 12.52 -7.89 42.82
N GLY A 373 13.65 -8.40 42.31
CA GLY A 373 14.25 -9.69 42.70
C GLY A 373 13.70 -10.93 42.02
N LEU A 374 12.69 -10.80 41.15
CA LEU A 374 12.12 -11.92 40.38
C LEU A 374 12.97 -12.24 39.14
N TRP A 375 13.86 -13.22 39.25
CA TRP A 375 14.47 -13.87 38.08
C TRP A 375 13.39 -14.59 37.27
N PHE A 376 13.08 -14.06 36.09
CA PHE A 376 11.98 -14.55 35.27
C PHE A 376 12.43 -15.66 34.30
N GLU A 377 11.91 -16.87 34.48
CA GLU A 377 11.90 -17.92 33.47
C GLU A 377 10.51 -18.04 32.82
N GLY A 378 10.47 -17.93 31.50
CA GLY A 378 9.29 -18.03 30.65
C GLY A 378 9.58 -17.58 29.21
N CYS A 379 8.71 -17.96 28.27
CA CYS A 379 8.85 -17.55 26.86
C CYS A 379 8.59 -16.04 26.65
N ALA A 380 9.09 -15.52 25.52
CA ALA A 380 9.11 -14.09 25.21
C ALA A 380 7.72 -13.43 25.29
N ASP A 381 6.68 -14.09 24.78
CA ASP A 381 5.28 -13.69 24.89
C ASP A 381 4.86 -13.32 26.33
N VAL A 382 5.29 -14.09 27.32
CA VAL A 382 4.94 -13.88 28.73
C VAL A 382 5.80 -12.77 29.35
N VAL A 383 7.04 -12.58 28.89
CA VAL A 383 7.86 -11.41 29.24
C VAL A 383 7.18 -10.13 28.74
N ALA A 384 6.78 -10.10 27.47
CA ALA A 384 6.14 -8.96 26.84
C ALA A 384 4.84 -8.60 27.59
N LEU A 385 3.94 -9.57 27.78
CA LEU A 385 2.66 -9.38 28.47
C LEU A 385 2.85 -8.75 29.86
N TYR A 386 3.72 -9.32 30.71
CA TYR A 386 3.93 -8.80 32.06
C TYR A 386 4.79 -7.54 32.13
N SER A 387 5.57 -7.20 31.09
CA SER A 387 6.32 -5.93 31.06
C SER A 387 5.42 -4.70 30.85
N ARG A 388 4.18 -4.91 30.35
CA ARG A 388 3.19 -3.86 30.10
C ARG A 388 1.94 -3.98 30.97
N VAL A 389 1.45 -5.20 31.23
CA VAL A 389 0.20 -5.48 31.98
C VAL A 389 0.51 -6.23 33.27
N GLY A 390 0.21 -5.61 34.42
CA GLY A 390 0.38 -6.25 35.73
C GLY A 390 -0.73 -7.23 36.08
N SER A 391 -1.95 -6.97 35.64
CA SER A 391 -3.11 -7.87 35.73
C SER A 391 -4.21 -7.40 34.77
N ALA A 392 -5.12 -8.29 34.38
CA ALA A 392 -6.24 -7.94 33.49
C ALA A 392 -7.49 -8.77 33.78
N THR A 393 -8.65 -8.18 33.51
CA THR A 393 -9.98 -8.81 33.53
C THR A 393 -10.53 -8.76 32.11
N LEU A 394 -10.55 -9.90 31.42
CA LEU A 394 -10.97 -10.01 30.02
C LEU A 394 -12.37 -10.63 29.92
N PHE A 395 -13.11 -10.33 28.84
CA PHE A 395 -14.39 -10.95 28.50
C PHE A 395 -15.40 -10.91 29.68
N ASP A 396 -15.70 -9.70 30.17
CA ASP A 396 -16.55 -9.44 31.35
C ASP A 396 -16.15 -10.21 32.64
N GLY A 397 -14.90 -10.64 32.73
CA GLY A 397 -14.37 -11.42 33.85
C GLY A 397 -14.46 -12.93 33.69
N ALA A 398 -14.84 -13.43 32.51
CA ALA A 398 -14.71 -14.86 32.19
C ALA A 398 -13.25 -15.33 32.18
N TRP A 399 -12.29 -14.43 31.92
CA TRP A 399 -10.84 -14.69 31.96
C TRP A 399 -10.14 -13.65 32.85
N ARG A 400 -9.17 -14.08 33.67
CA ARG A 400 -8.41 -13.21 34.58
C ARG A 400 -6.91 -13.49 34.57
N LEU A 401 -6.14 -12.55 34.02
CA LEU A 401 -4.68 -12.52 34.13
C LEU A 401 -4.30 -12.08 35.55
N ARG A 402 -3.59 -12.94 36.28
CA ARG A 402 -3.14 -12.66 37.65
C ARG A 402 -1.91 -11.74 37.69
N PRO A 403 -1.62 -11.06 38.81
CA PRO A 403 -0.30 -10.53 39.09
C PRO A 403 0.81 -11.57 38.96
N ILE A 404 1.96 -11.18 38.44
CA ILE A 404 3.12 -12.07 38.23
C ILE A 404 3.57 -12.77 39.53
N ALA A 405 3.44 -12.09 40.67
CA ALA A 405 3.74 -12.63 42.00
C ALA A 405 2.75 -13.72 42.48
N GLU A 406 1.58 -13.86 41.82
CA GLU A 406 0.58 -14.89 42.08
C GLU A 406 0.64 -16.08 41.08
N ARG A 407 1.58 -16.06 40.12
CA ARG A 407 1.74 -17.12 39.09
C ARG A 407 1.83 -18.50 39.75
N ARG A 408 1.13 -19.49 39.20
CA ARG A 408 1.00 -20.83 39.81
C ARG A 408 1.72 -21.89 38.97
N THR A 409 2.70 -22.58 39.56
CA THR A 409 3.36 -23.73 38.92
C THR A 409 2.80 -25.04 39.47
N VAL A 410 2.43 -25.95 38.56
CA VAL A 410 2.02 -27.33 38.82
C VAL A 410 3.10 -28.25 38.30
N TRP A 411 3.56 -29.21 39.11
CA TRP A 411 4.61 -30.15 38.70
C TRP A 411 4.01 -31.52 38.39
N ARG A 412 4.47 -32.13 37.29
CA ARG A 412 3.97 -33.42 36.79
C ARG A 412 5.11 -34.45 36.90
N GLY A 413 4.96 -35.44 37.77
CA GLY A 413 5.94 -36.53 37.92
C GLY A 413 7.32 -36.11 38.47
N HIS A 414 8.37 -36.78 37.99
CA HIS A 414 9.73 -36.70 38.55
C HIS A 414 10.70 -36.01 37.58
N ARG A 415 10.86 -34.69 37.75
CA ARG A 415 11.73 -33.74 36.99
C ARG A 415 11.13 -33.27 35.65
N ALA A 416 11.50 -32.05 35.27
CA ALA A 416 11.26 -31.37 33.98
C ALA A 416 9.83 -31.05 33.53
N HIS A 417 8.79 -31.84 33.84
CA HIS A 417 7.43 -31.54 33.37
C HIS A 417 6.70 -30.62 34.38
N SER A 418 6.34 -29.40 33.95
CA SER A 418 5.51 -28.48 34.75
C SER A 418 4.52 -27.71 33.88
N ILE A 419 3.42 -27.24 34.48
CA ILE A 419 2.47 -26.29 33.89
C ILE A 419 2.57 -25.00 34.69
N ALA A 420 2.91 -23.90 34.04
CA ALA A 420 2.97 -22.57 34.64
C ALA A 420 1.74 -21.75 34.23
N VAL A 421 0.72 -21.75 35.09
CA VAL A 421 -0.56 -21.04 34.91
C VAL A 421 -0.35 -19.53 34.85
N VAL A 422 -1.02 -18.88 33.89
CA VAL A 422 -0.96 -17.44 33.63
C VAL A 422 -2.33 -16.77 33.78
N ILE A 423 -3.40 -17.40 33.30
CA ILE A 423 -4.78 -16.86 33.30
C ILE A 423 -5.73 -17.88 33.94
N ASP A 424 -6.58 -17.45 34.88
CA ASP A 424 -7.69 -18.26 35.38
C ASP A 424 -8.95 -18.02 34.54
N LEU A 425 -9.73 -19.07 34.28
CA LEU A 425 -11.03 -19.02 33.60
C LEU A 425 -12.16 -19.19 34.63
N ALA A 426 -13.29 -18.51 34.41
CA ALA A 426 -14.41 -18.48 35.37
C ALA A 426 -15.12 -19.84 35.56
N ASP A 427 -14.87 -20.82 34.69
CA ASP A 427 -15.36 -22.20 34.82
C ASP A 427 -14.46 -23.11 35.69
N GLY A 428 -13.42 -22.54 36.32
CA GLY A 428 -12.49 -23.25 37.19
C GLY A 428 -11.32 -23.93 36.46
N ARG A 429 -11.19 -23.75 35.14
CA ARG A 429 -9.97 -24.09 34.39
C ARG A 429 -8.97 -22.93 34.46
N SER A 430 -7.72 -23.21 34.06
CA SER A 430 -6.64 -22.23 33.96
C SER A 430 -5.86 -22.44 32.67
N LEU A 431 -5.51 -21.35 31.97
CA LEU A 431 -4.55 -21.36 30.87
C LEU A 431 -3.12 -21.36 31.43
N GLY A 432 -2.29 -22.30 30.97
CA GLY A 432 -0.91 -22.43 31.40
C GLY A 432 0.07 -22.82 30.30
N ALA A 433 1.33 -22.43 30.50
CA ALA A 433 2.46 -22.77 29.65
C ALA A 433 3.08 -24.12 30.05
N VAL A 434 3.45 -24.94 29.07
CA VAL A 434 4.13 -26.23 29.25
C VAL A 434 5.41 -26.25 28.40
N ASP A 435 6.56 -26.20 29.05
CA ASP A 435 7.85 -26.17 28.35
C ASP A 435 8.32 -27.57 27.96
N ASN A 436 8.41 -27.83 26.65
CA ASN A 436 9.00 -29.05 26.13
C ASN A 436 10.52 -28.87 26.01
N SER A 437 11.26 -29.41 26.98
CA SER A 437 12.72 -29.28 27.07
C SER A 437 13.49 -29.93 25.91
N ARG A 438 12.87 -30.86 25.16
CA ARG A 438 13.47 -31.54 24.00
C ARG A 438 13.39 -30.71 22.73
N THR A 439 12.25 -30.09 22.46
CA THR A 439 12.07 -29.18 21.30
C THR A 439 12.50 -27.75 21.61
N ARG A 440 12.60 -27.38 22.89
CA ARG A 440 12.74 -26.01 23.40
C ARG A 440 11.56 -25.11 22.99
N THR A 441 10.37 -25.68 22.87
CA THR A 441 9.12 -24.94 22.60
C THR A 441 8.17 -25.00 23.80
N THR A 442 7.60 -23.85 24.15
CA THR A 442 6.49 -23.75 25.08
C THR A 442 5.19 -24.07 24.33
N HIS A 443 4.30 -24.84 24.95
CA HIS A 443 2.96 -25.13 24.43
C HIS A 443 1.90 -24.61 25.41
N TRP A 444 0.74 -24.23 24.90
CA TRP A 444 -0.36 -23.69 25.72
C TRP A 444 -1.44 -24.73 25.97
N VAL A 445 -1.86 -24.86 27.23
CA VAL A 445 -2.91 -25.80 27.65
C VAL A 445 -3.94 -25.13 28.55
N VAL A 446 -5.16 -25.67 28.55
CA VAL A 446 -6.22 -25.27 29.49
C VAL A 446 -6.58 -26.47 30.36
N CYS A 447 -6.35 -26.36 31.66
CA CYS A 447 -6.51 -27.46 32.62
C CYS A 447 -7.01 -26.99 34.00
N ARG A 448 -7.62 -27.88 34.78
CA ARG A 448 -8.01 -27.66 36.17
C ARG A 448 -6.85 -27.96 37.12
N VAL A 449 -6.70 -27.10 38.11
CA VAL A 449 -5.60 -27.16 39.10
C VAL A 449 -6.18 -26.94 40.49
N GLU A 450 -5.86 -27.83 41.43
CA GLU A 450 -6.27 -27.68 42.83
C GLU A 450 -5.07 -27.51 43.76
N GLU A 451 -5.32 -26.88 44.92
CA GLU A 451 -4.33 -26.75 45.99
C GLU A 451 -4.43 -27.95 46.95
N VAL A 452 -3.30 -28.58 47.25
CA VAL A 452 -3.24 -29.79 48.08
C VAL A 452 -3.02 -29.39 49.54
N PRO A 453 -3.83 -29.88 50.49
CA PRO A 453 -3.62 -29.62 51.93
C PRO A 453 -2.24 -30.06 52.42
N SER A 454 -1.70 -29.30 53.37
CA SER A 454 -0.36 -29.54 53.94
C SER A 454 -0.44 -30.52 55.11
N ASP A 455 -0.25 -31.82 54.87
CA ASP A 455 0.14 -32.73 55.94
C ASP A 455 1.52 -32.35 56.48
N ALA A 456 1.66 -32.30 57.81
CA ALA A 456 2.76 -31.62 58.49
C ALA A 456 4.04 -32.47 58.63
N ALA A 457 4.39 -33.24 57.59
CA ALA A 457 5.64 -33.99 57.50
C ALA A 457 6.09 -34.17 56.04
N GLU A 458 7.41 -34.27 55.84
CA GLU A 458 8.08 -34.72 54.61
C GLU A 458 8.00 -33.87 53.33
N THR A 459 8.94 -32.93 53.26
CA THR A 459 9.70 -32.52 52.04
C THR A 459 9.16 -31.41 51.13
N ASN A 460 10.09 -30.88 50.33
CA ASN A 460 10.01 -29.63 49.57
C ASN A 460 9.32 -29.84 48.20
N ARG A 461 8.04 -30.22 48.21
CA ARG A 461 7.26 -30.66 47.03
C ARG A 461 5.87 -29.97 46.94
N PRO A 462 5.18 -30.04 45.78
CA PRO A 462 4.35 -28.91 45.34
C PRO A 462 3.00 -28.82 46.05
N ARG A 463 2.61 -27.59 46.38
CA ARG A 463 1.30 -27.24 46.98
C ARG A 463 0.10 -27.41 46.04
N ARG A 464 0.30 -27.84 44.80
CA ARG A 464 -0.74 -27.89 43.75
C ARG A 464 -0.56 -29.10 42.83
N ARG A 465 -1.66 -29.69 42.40
CA ARG A 465 -1.68 -30.80 41.42
C ARG A 465 -2.63 -30.50 40.25
N LEU A 466 -2.34 -31.14 39.12
CA LEU A 466 -3.24 -31.22 37.97
C LEU A 466 -4.43 -32.13 38.36
N VAL A 467 -5.66 -31.75 37.97
CA VAL A 467 -6.89 -32.48 38.29
C VAL A 467 -7.38 -33.31 37.11
N ASP A 468 -7.26 -32.79 35.88
CA ASP A 468 -7.66 -33.51 34.66
C ASP A 468 -6.57 -34.52 34.24
N GLU A 469 -6.95 -35.65 33.64
CA GLU A 469 -5.97 -36.61 33.13
C GLU A 469 -5.20 -36.04 31.91
N PRO A 470 -3.89 -36.31 31.73
CA PRO A 470 -3.09 -35.68 30.67
C PRO A 470 -3.59 -35.95 29.23
N ASN A 471 -4.33 -37.02 28.99
CA ASN A 471 -4.96 -37.33 27.69
C ASN A 471 -6.31 -36.62 27.48
N GLU A 472 -6.83 -35.93 28.50
CA GLU A 472 -8.03 -35.08 28.42
C GLU A 472 -7.68 -33.59 28.32
N VAL A 473 -6.48 -33.18 28.75
CA VAL A 473 -6.03 -31.78 28.70
C VAL A 473 -5.72 -31.33 27.26
N PRO A 474 -6.43 -30.33 26.70
CA PRO A 474 -6.19 -29.82 25.36
C PRO A 474 -4.95 -28.92 25.25
N VAL A 475 -4.26 -29.04 24.11
CA VAL A 475 -3.13 -28.20 23.67
C VAL A 475 -3.59 -27.25 22.55
N TYR A 476 -3.11 -26.01 22.55
CA TYR A 476 -3.53 -24.92 21.65
C TYR A 476 -2.36 -24.31 20.85
N GLY A 477 -1.38 -25.14 20.46
CA GLY A 477 -0.16 -24.68 19.77
C GLY A 477 0.83 -23.94 20.68
N THR A 478 1.75 -23.20 20.06
CA THR A 478 2.97 -22.67 20.72
C THR A 478 2.97 -21.16 21.03
N SER A 479 2.27 -20.33 20.26
CA SER A 479 2.18 -18.87 20.48
C SER A 479 1.06 -18.51 21.46
N LEU A 480 1.38 -17.68 22.47
CA LEU A 480 0.37 -17.06 23.33
C LEU A 480 -0.27 -15.87 22.61
N ALA A 481 0.50 -15.12 21.82
CA ALA A 481 -0.01 -13.97 21.07
C ALA A 481 -1.18 -14.38 20.17
N LEU A 482 -1.03 -15.43 19.35
CA LEU A 482 -2.10 -15.96 18.49
C LEU A 482 -3.31 -16.47 19.30
N LEU A 483 -3.06 -17.14 20.44
CA LEU A 483 -4.11 -17.65 21.32
C LEU A 483 -4.95 -16.51 21.93
N LEU A 484 -4.30 -15.46 22.43
CA LEU A 484 -4.95 -14.29 22.99
C LEU A 484 -5.66 -13.45 21.91
N ASP A 485 -5.07 -13.29 20.73
CA ASP A 485 -5.66 -12.57 19.60
C ASP A 485 -6.96 -13.23 19.13
N ALA A 486 -6.96 -14.55 18.95
CA ALA A 486 -8.17 -15.31 18.64
C ALA A 486 -9.21 -15.28 19.77
N ALA A 487 -8.78 -15.28 21.04
CA ALA A 487 -9.69 -15.12 22.17
C ALA A 487 -10.34 -13.72 22.18
N LEU A 488 -9.61 -12.67 21.79
CA LEU A 488 -10.13 -11.30 21.66
C LEU A 488 -11.14 -11.17 20.52
N ASP A 489 -10.98 -11.95 19.44
CA ASP A 489 -11.95 -12.02 18.34
C ASP A 489 -13.21 -12.83 18.69
N SER A 490 -13.09 -13.85 19.55
CA SER A 490 -14.18 -14.80 19.87
C SER A 490 -14.90 -14.54 21.20
N GLY A 491 -14.46 -13.57 22.00
CA GLY A 491 -14.98 -13.35 23.36
C GLY A 491 -14.54 -14.43 24.36
N GLY A 492 -13.40 -15.09 24.12
CA GLY A 492 -12.82 -16.09 25.01
C GLY A 492 -13.04 -17.56 24.62
N ASP A 493 -13.65 -17.85 23.47
CA ASP A 493 -13.70 -19.22 22.93
C ASP A 493 -12.46 -19.54 22.05
N ILE A 494 -11.59 -20.39 22.58
CA ILE A 494 -10.41 -20.91 21.88
C ILE A 494 -10.53 -22.38 21.49
N ALA A 495 -11.70 -23.01 21.61
CA ALA A 495 -11.87 -24.46 21.33
C ALA A 495 -11.50 -24.83 19.88
N HIS A 496 -11.65 -23.88 18.95
CA HIS A 496 -11.25 -24.04 17.55
C HIS A 496 -9.72 -24.13 17.35
N LEU A 497 -8.92 -23.54 18.24
CA LEU A 497 -7.44 -23.55 18.22
C LEU A 497 -6.82 -24.86 18.76
N GLU A 498 -7.62 -25.84 19.16
CA GLU A 498 -7.10 -27.13 19.64
C GLU A 498 -6.21 -27.82 18.60
N THR A 499 -5.00 -28.23 19.00
CA THR A 499 -4.02 -28.94 18.15
C THR A 499 -3.65 -30.34 18.62
N GLY A 500 -3.92 -30.71 19.88
CA GLY A 500 -3.59 -32.03 20.43
C GLY A 500 -3.90 -32.21 21.92
N ARG A 501 -3.27 -33.19 22.56
CA ARG A 501 -3.38 -33.49 24.01
C ARG A 501 -2.03 -33.42 24.73
N LEU A 502 -2.09 -33.12 26.04
CA LEU A 502 -0.89 -32.93 26.87
C LEU A 502 -0.04 -34.22 26.98
N ASP A 503 -0.66 -35.40 27.01
CA ASP A 503 0.09 -36.67 27.06
C ASP A 503 0.87 -36.94 25.77
N GLU A 504 0.42 -36.43 24.62
CA GLU A 504 1.13 -36.56 23.34
C GLU A 504 2.48 -35.81 23.36
N LEU A 505 2.57 -34.72 24.12
CA LEU A 505 3.83 -34.01 24.38
C LEU A 505 4.77 -34.81 25.30
N ASP A 506 4.24 -35.67 26.18
CA ASP A 506 5.02 -36.49 27.11
C ASP A 506 5.48 -37.83 26.47
N ARG A 507 4.72 -38.39 25.51
CA ARG A 507 4.99 -39.68 24.84
C ARG A 507 6.35 -39.80 24.13
N GLY A 508 7.08 -38.70 23.96
CA GLY A 508 8.43 -38.67 23.37
C GLY A 508 9.60 -38.80 24.35
N ILE A 509 9.35 -39.13 25.62
CA ILE A 509 10.31 -39.00 26.74
C ILE A 509 10.38 -40.30 27.57
N ALA A 510 10.55 -41.44 26.89
CA ALA A 510 10.77 -42.77 27.46
C ALA A 510 12.18 -43.30 27.12
#